data_AF-A0A3E2VAN1-F1
#
_entry.id   AF-A0A3E2VAN1-F1
#
_cell.length_a   1.000
_cell.length_b   1.000
_cell.length_c   1.000
_cell.angle_alpha   90.00
_cell.angle_beta   90.00
_cell.angle_gamma   90.00
#
_symmetry.space_group_name_H-M   'P 1'
#
loop_
_entity.id
_entity.type
_entity.pdbx_description
1 polymer ?
#
loop_
_entity_poly.entity_id
_entity_poly.type
_entity_poly.pdbx_seq_one_letter_code
_entity_poly.pdbx_strand_id
1 'polypeptide(L)'
;MDGSITTNKGVALIGKLLAQKGALQITRVAVGDGTPPASPATLNALVHELKNATIESVDNPKNGEAKIVVTVSSIGVTQGFFVKEIGVFAKDTDGKEILYAYAGFSDNPQWIRPEGTAITNVATYDINTIIDRVSEVNVTIDPSSLATKADLKKLDDRISTLERKEHVKIYGVRCPKGASASKGERIYDSVGMTAEAGVGSQTVTNDFDKAYPFAGRRRCNGYRDADRTFHVTAYEGEPGYTTNDPAKLVYVETPEFYYFDGIDGDYEVMAVSTYPVPGFEFMPRTYSAAYLVAMEGETDSKKPTSRSGVFSDYNSLNGWATDIKKLGSQYTGMLAVDNYIDGLLMMVEFGTKDVQTVIMGASTLPYSDSHVALAAEDSANRILITKAQAADYVVGQTISLSKSNIWSDEVAKNRIVTKIEDKSTDQTYLYFDGAAVSVAEGCHVSSRPWVNGAADVVAASSGSTVDNTSGKYPFIYRGKENPYANAWVNVADLLHVREGTEGNYKYHMAYLPDPTKYAGGTVSSDYVQLDFEMPGQDGYVKELGKDPRYPFIRVTKTIGGSSSTYYADYYWYGRNAVNAVFAGGSLSDGRDCGPRCFYCGSAPSDSYWNRRARLS
;
A
#
# COMPACT_ATOMS: atom_id res chain seq x y z
N MET A 1 -61.83 4.24 -5.65
CA MET A 1 -62.24 2.89 -6.10
C MET A 1 -62.58 2.12 -4.86
N ASP A 2 -63.82 1.68 -4.76
CA ASP A 2 -64.28 0.83 -3.67
C ASP A 2 -63.34 -0.39 -3.57
N GLY A 3 -62.79 -0.60 -2.38
CA GLY A 3 -61.81 -1.66 -2.11
C GLY A 3 -62.39 -3.05 -2.34
N SER A 4 -61.53 -4.07 -2.23
CA SER A 4 -62.02 -5.45 -2.30
C SER A 4 -63.01 -5.75 -1.18
N ILE A 5 -64.06 -6.51 -1.50
CA ILE A 5 -65.05 -6.98 -0.53
C ILE A 5 -64.59 -8.34 -0.02
N THR A 6 -64.47 -8.49 1.30
CA THR A 6 -64.17 -9.79 1.92
C THR A 6 -65.41 -10.68 1.85
N THR A 7 -65.27 -11.92 1.38
CA THR A 7 -66.40 -12.84 1.24
C THR A 7 -66.83 -13.41 2.60
N ASN A 8 -68.02 -13.99 2.67
CA ASN A 8 -68.50 -14.69 3.87
C ASN A 8 -67.51 -15.80 4.32
N LYS A 9 -66.87 -16.47 3.36
CA LYS A 9 -65.82 -17.46 3.64
C LYS A 9 -64.53 -16.80 4.12
N GLY A 10 -64.15 -15.64 3.57
CA GLY A 10 -63.02 -14.85 4.04
C GLY A 10 -63.20 -14.37 5.48
N VAL A 11 -64.37 -13.82 5.82
CA VAL A 11 -64.71 -13.42 7.20
C VAL A 11 -64.67 -14.61 8.16
N ALA A 12 -65.22 -15.76 7.75
CA ALA A 12 -65.16 -16.99 8.55
C ALA A 12 -63.71 -17.45 8.76
N LEU A 13 -62.84 -17.37 7.74
CA LEU A 13 -61.42 -17.70 7.84
C LEU A 13 -60.70 -16.77 8.81
N ILE A 14 -60.91 -15.44 8.74
CA ILE A 14 -60.35 -14.48 9.70
C ILE A 14 -60.70 -14.89 11.13
N GLY A 15 -61.97 -15.21 11.41
CA GLY A 15 -62.40 -15.66 12.73
C GLY A 15 -61.67 -16.91 13.23
N LYS A 16 -61.46 -17.90 12.35
CA LYS A 16 -60.68 -19.12 12.68
C LYS A 16 -59.21 -18.79 12.95
N LEU A 17 -58.58 -17.98 12.09
CA LEU A 17 -57.17 -17.61 12.19
C LEU A 17 -56.88 -16.81 13.48
N LEU A 18 -57.78 -15.91 13.87
CA LEU A 18 -57.70 -15.16 15.12
C LEU A 18 -57.78 -16.08 16.35
N ALA A 19 -58.71 -17.04 16.35
CA ALA A 19 -58.87 -17.98 17.46
C ALA A 19 -57.63 -18.86 17.69
N GLN A 20 -56.92 -19.21 16.62
CA GLN A 20 -55.74 -20.10 16.68
C GLN A 20 -54.38 -19.38 16.56
N LYS A 21 -54.37 -18.04 16.45
CA LYS A 21 -53.16 -17.23 16.15
C LYS A 21 -52.39 -17.72 14.91
N GLY A 22 -53.12 -18.12 13.87
CA GLY A 22 -52.55 -18.62 12.62
C GLY A 22 -52.31 -17.51 11.59
N ALA A 23 -51.38 -17.74 10.65
CA ALA A 23 -51.13 -16.83 9.53
C ALA A 23 -52.15 -17.03 8.39
N LEU A 24 -52.52 -15.94 7.71
CA LEU A 24 -53.30 -16.00 6.47
C LEU A 24 -52.37 -16.44 5.33
N GLN A 25 -52.73 -17.52 4.64
CA GLN A 25 -51.96 -18.07 3.52
C GLN A 25 -52.67 -17.75 2.22
N ILE A 26 -52.19 -16.73 1.49
CA ILE A 26 -52.70 -16.39 0.17
C ILE A 26 -52.09 -17.37 -0.83
N THR A 27 -52.95 -18.09 -1.55
CA THR A 27 -52.53 -19.14 -2.48
C THR A 27 -52.31 -18.59 -3.89
N ARG A 28 -53.19 -17.70 -4.35
CA ARG A 28 -53.13 -17.04 -5.66
C ARG A 28 -54.08 -15.85 -5.74
N VAL A 29 -53.90 -15.04 -6.78
CA VAL A 29 -54.87 -14.03 -7.22
C VAL A 29 -55.29 -14.37 -8.65
N ALA A 30 -56.58 -14.31 -8.96
CA ALA A 30 -57.10 -14.59 -10.29
C ALA A 30 -57.98 -13.46 -10.81
N VAL A 31 -58.10 -13.39 -12.14
CA VAL A 31 -58.86 -12.37 -12.85
C VAL A 31 -59.81 -12.99 -13.86
N GLY A 32 -60.89 -12.25 -14.14
CA GLY A 32 -61.97 -12.69 -15.02
C GLY A 32 -62.68 -11.53 -15.71
N ASP A 33 -63.62 -11.85 -16.59
CA ASP A 33 -64.50 -10.90 -17.27
C ASP A 33 -65.98 -11.06 -16.85
N GLY A 34 -66.23 -11.81 -15.76
CA GLY A 34 -67.55 -11.98 -15.19
C GLY A 34 -68.12 -10.67 -14.65
N THR A 35 -69.43 -10.51 -14.78
CA THR A 35 -70.14 -9.32 -14.32
C THR A 35 -70.33 -9.40 -12.79
N PRO A 36 -69.83 -8.44 -12.00
CA PRO A 36 -69.99 -8.45 -10.56
C PRO A 36 -71.47 -8.52 -10.14
N PRO A 37 -71.86 -9.45 -9.24
CA PRO A 37 -73.23 -9.58 -8.77
C PRO A 37 -73.58 -8.46 -7.76
N ALA A 38 -74.87 -8.25 -7.50
CA ALA A 38 -75.33 -7.28 -6.50
C ALA A 38 -74.90 -7.63 -5.05
N SER A 39 -74.49 -8.87 -4.78
CA SER A 39 -74.02 -9.31 -3.46
C SER A 39 -72.73 -10.14 -3.56
N PRO A 40 -71.57 -9.50 -3.82
CA PRO A 40 -70.31 -10.23 -4.02
C PRO A 40 -69.81 -11.01 -2.80
N ALA A 41 -70.24 -10.64 -1.59
CA ALA A 41 -69.83 -11.33 -0.36
C ALA A 41 -70.26 -12.81 -0.29
N THR A 42 -71.28 -13.23 -1.05
CA THR A 42 -71.76 -14.62 -1.07
C THR A 42 -71.00 -15.51 -2.08
N LEU A 43 -70.09 -14.93 -2.86
CA LEU A 43 -69.32 -15.66 -3.87
C LEU A 43 -68.38 -16.69 -3.23
N ASN A 44 -68.24 -17.82 -3.91
CA ASN A 44 -67.33 -18.90 -3.55
C ASN A 44 -66.17 -19.07 -4.55
N ALA A 45 -66.29 -18.45 -5.71
CA ALA A 45 -65.34 -18.40 -6.82
C ALA A 45 -65.64 -17.13 -7.63
N LEU A 46 -64.75 -16.78 -8.57
CA LEU A 46 -65.05 -15.76 -9.58
C LEU A 46 -66.25 -16.18 -10.44
N VAL A 47 -66.98 -15.19 -10.96
CA VAL A 47 -68.16 -15.41 -11.81
C VAL A 47 -67.73 -16.06 -13.13
N HIS A 48 -66.61 -15.64 -13.69
CA HIS A 48 -65.94 -16.26 -14.83
C HIS A 48 -64.43 -16.02 -14.77
N GLU A 49 -63.71 -16.95 -14.12
CA GLU A 49 -62.25 -16.93 -14.04
C GLU A 49 -61.60 -17.22 -15.39
N LEU A 50 -60.61 -16.42 -15.78
CA LEU A 50 -59.87 -16.60 -17.03
C LEU A 50 -58.39 -16.88 -16.82
N LYS A 51 -57.74 -16.23 -15.84
CA LYS A 51 -56.29 -16.36 -15.63
C LYS A 51 -55.87 -16.02 -14.20
N ASN A 52 -54.80 -16.63 -13.72
CA ASN A 52 -54.09 -16.15 -12.54
C ASN A 52 -53.31 -14.85 -12.84
N ALA A 53 -53.40 -13.88 -11.93
CA ALA A 53 -52.52 -12.73 -11.90
C ALA A 53 -51.17 -13.10 -11.26
N THR A 54 -50.12 -12.37 -11.63
CA THR A 54 -48.82 -12.49 -10.99
C THR A 54 -48.80 -11.60 -9.76
N ILE A 55 -48.51 -12.17 -8.59
CA ILE A 55 -48.41 -11.39 -7.34
C ILE A 55 -47.01 -10.77 -7.29
N GLU A 56 -46.93 -9.44 -7.33
CA GLU A 56 -45.67 -8.69 -7.31
C GLU A 56 -45.18 -8.44 -5.88
N SER A 57 -46.10 -8.06 -4.98
CA SER A 57 -45.80 -7.80 -3.58
C SER A 57 -47.04 -7.86 -2.70
N VAL A 58 -46.82 -8.08 -1.40
CA VAL A 58 -47.83 -7.92 -0.35
C VAL A 58 -47.25 -7.03 0.74
N ASP A 59 -47.89 -5.89 0.99
CA ASP A 59 -47.59 -4.99 2.09
C ASP A 59 -48.63 -5.17 3.19
N ASN A 60 -48.16 -5.48 4.39
CA ASN A 60 -48.98 -5.64 5.59
C ASN A 60 -48.48 -4.66 6.66
N PRO A 61 -48.99 -3.42 6.69
CA PRO A 61 -48.60 -2.41 7.68
C PRO A 61 -49.12 -2.73 9.10
N LYS A 62 -49.77 -3.88 9.31
CA LYS A 62 -50.32 -4.35 10.59
C LYS A 62 -51.41 -3.44 11.18
N ASN A 63 -52.16 -2.75 10.32
CA ASN A 63 -53.26 -1.87 10.70
C ASN A 63 -54.66 -2.50 10.48
N GLY A 64 -54.72 -3.81 10.17
CA GLY A 64 -55.96 -4.53 9.89
C GLY A 64 -56.27 -4.72 8.39
N GLU A 65 -55.45 -4.14 7.51
CA GLU A 65 -55.54 -4.31 6.06
C GLU A 65 -54.19 -4.79 5.48
N ALA A 66 -54.26 -5.50 4.35
CA ALA A 66 -53.11 -5.81 3.52
C ALA A 66 -53.33 -5.26 2.11
N LYS A 67 -52.26 -4.72 1.52
CA LYS A 67 -52.22 -4.30 0.13
C LYS A 67 -51.50 -5.37 -0.69
N ILE A 68 -52.18 -5.95 -1.66
CA ILE A 68 -51.63 -6.94 -2.59
C ILE A 68 -51.50 -6.25 -3.94
N VAL A 69 -50.28 -6.22 -4.49
CA VAL A 69 -50.02 -5.67 -5.83
C VAL A 69 -49.90 -6.84 -6.80
N VAL A 70 -50.70 -6.80 -7.86
CA VAL A 70 -50.70 -7.86 -8.89
C VAL A 70 -50.58 -7.30 -10.29
N THR A 71 -50.00 -8.08 -11.20
CA THR A 71 -49.96 -7.77 -12.64
C THR A 71 -50.70 -8.81 -13.46
N VAL A 72 -51.34 -8.34 -14.52
CA VAL A 72 -51.96 -9.16 -15.56
C VAL A 72 -51.35 -8.77 -16.90
N SER A 73 -50.77 -9.73 -17.60
CA SER A 73 -50.12 -9.52 -18.90
C SER A 73 -50.79 -10.31 -20.01
N SER A 74 -50.49 -9.96 -21.26
CA SER A 74 -50.91 -10.72 -22.45
C SER A 74 -50.32 -12.14 -22.54
N ILE A 75 -49.33 -12.49 -21.71
CA ILE A 75 -48.65 -13.80 -21.76
C ILE A 75 -49.63 -14.90 -21.38
N GLY A 76 -49.76 -15.95 -22.20
CA GLY A 76 -50.71 -17.04 -22.01
C GLY A 76 -52.18 -16.66 -22.18
N VAL A 77 -52.49 -15.53 -22.82
CA VAL A 77 -53.87 -15.09 -23.11
C VAL A 77 -54.22 -15.44 -24.56
N THR A 78 -55.04 -16.46 -24.80
CA THR A 78 -55.39 -16.88 -26.17
C THR A 78 -56.42 -15.95 -26.83
N GLN A 79 -57.36 -15.42 -26.05
CA GLN A 79 -58.36 -14.45 -26.48
C GLN A 79 -58.36 -13.28 -25.49
N GLY A 80 -58.31 -12.05 -26.00
CA GLY A 80 -58.29 -10.87 -25.16
C GLY A 80 -59.60 -10.70 -24.40
N PHE A 81 -59.53 -10.07 -23.23
CA PHE A 81 -60.67 -9.87 -22.34
C PHE A 81 -60.55 -8.57 -21.55
N PHE A 82 -61.68 -8.06 -21.07
CA PHE A 82 -61.72 -6.93 -20.14
C PHE A 82 -61.68 -7.48 -18.71
N VAL A 83 -60.71 -7.05 -17.90
CA VAL A 83 -60.64 -7.44 -16.48
C VAL A 83 -61.78 -6.76 -15.73
N LYS A 84 -62.83 -7.52 -15.41
CA LYS A 84 -64.03 -7.05 -14.69
C LYS A 84 -64.12 -7.57 -13.27
N GLU A 85 -63.33 -8.58 -12.94
CA GLU A 85 -63.27 -9.14 -11.60
C GLU A 85 -61.86 -9.59 -11.24
N ILE A 86 -61.52 -9.44 -9.97
CA ILE A 86 -60.27 -9.93 -9.38
C ILE A 86 -60.61 -10.62 -8.05
N GLY A 87 -60.10 -11.83 -7.86
CA GLY A 87 -60.32 -12.65 -6.68
C GLY A 87 -59.00 -12.96 -5.99
N VAL A 88 -58.93 -12.69 -4.68
CA VAL A 88 -57.83 -13.14 -3.82
C VAL A 88 -58.24 -14.47 -3.21
N PHE A 89 -57.42 -15.50 -3.38
CA PHE A 89 -57.67 -16.83 -2.84
C PHE A 89 -56.74 -17.13 -1.68
N ALA A 90 -57.28 -17.81 -0.66
CA ALA A 90 -56.52 -18.19 0.52
C ALA A 90 -56.83 -19.64 0.92
N LYS A 91 -55.89 -20.24 1.66
CA LYS A 91 -56.05 -21.59 2.22
C LYS A 91 -56.83 -21.51 3.54
N ASP A 92 -57.96 -22.20 3.63
CA ASP A 92 -58.71 -22.39 4.88
C ASP A 92 -57.98 -23.37 5.82
N THR A 93 -58.40 -23.44 7.08
CA THR A 93 -57.78 -24.28 8.12
C THR A 93 -57.90 -25.77 7.85
N ASP A 94 -58.84 -26.20 6.99
CA ASP A 94 -58.96 -27.57 6.51
C ASP A 94 -58.07 -27.87 5.28
N GLY A 95 -57.30 -26.88 4.84
CA GLY A 95 -56.37 -26.96 3.74
C GLY A 95 -56.97 -26.69 2.37
N LYS A 96 -58.28 -26.42 2.25
CA LYS A 96 -58.93 -26.10 0.97
C LYS A 96 -58.75 -24.63 0.60
N GLU A 97 -58.64 -24.37 -0.69
CA GLU A 97 -58.64 -23.01 -1.21
C GLU A 97 -60.06 -22.42 -1.20
N ILE A 98 -60.19 -21.16 -0.78
CA ILE A 98 -61.43 -20.39 -0.77
C ILE A 98 -61.20 -19.03 -1.44
N LEU A 99 -62.26 -18.48 -2.05
CA LEU A 99 -62.28 -17.07 -2.42
C LEU A 99 -62.34 -16.22 -1.15
N TYR A 100 -61.24 -15.54 -0.82
CA TYR A 100 -61.09 -14.74 0.38
C TYR A 100 -61.68 -13.34 0.22
N ALA A 101 -61.30 -12.66 -0.87
CA ALA A 101 -61.79 -11.32 -1.20
C ALA A 101 -62.05 -11.18 -2.70
N TYR A 102 -62.96 -10.27 -3.05
CA TYR A 102 -63.43 -10.05 -4.40
C TYR A 102 -63.46 -8.55 -4.72
N ALA A 103 -62.89 -8.16 -5.85
CA ALA A 103 -62.98 -6.81 -6.39
C ALA A 103 -63.68 -6.87 -7.76
N GLY A 104 -64.75 -6.09 -7.92
CA GLY A 104 -65.48 -5.96 -9.18
C GLY A 104 -65.24 -4.61 -9.84
N PHE A 105 -65.13 -4.59 -11.16
CA PHE A 105 -64.86 -3.41 -11.98
C PHE A 105 -66.00 -3.23 -13.00
N SER A 106 -66.98 -2.38 -12.67
CA SER A 106 -68.12 -2.09 -13.56
C SER A 106 -67.85 -0.96 -14.55
N ASP A 107 -66.97 -0.03 -14.20
CA ASP A 107 -66.75 1.21 -14.96
C ASP A 107 -65.34 1.20 -15.60
N ASN A 108 -65.30 1.20 -16.93
CA ASN A 108 -64.07 1.24 -17.76
C ASN A 108 -63.02 0.16 -17.43
N PRO A 109 -63.35 -1.13 -17.52
CA PRO A 109 -62.39 -2.20 -17.27
C PRO A 109 -61.20 -2.13 -18.24
N GLN A 110 -60.01 -2.55 -17.79
CA GLN A 110 -58.82 -2.58 -18.65
C GLN A 110 -58.86 -3.78 -19.59
N TRP A 111 -58.57 -3.54 -20.87
CA TRP A 111 -58.47 -4.58 -21.89
C TRP A 111 -57.10 -5.26 -21.84
N ILE A 112 -57.05 -6.58 -21.67
CA ILE A 112 -55.85 -7.40 -21.84
C ILE A 112 -55.89 -8.03 -23.22
N ARG A 113 -54.83 -7.80 -24.01
CA ARG A 113 -54.74 -8.29 -25.38
C ARG A 113 -54.37 -9.78 -25.43
N PRO A 114 -54.73 -10.50 -26.51
CA PRO A 114 -54.19 -11.82 -26.77
C PRO A 114 -52.66 -11.80 -26.94
N GLU A 115 -52.03 -12.91 -26.58
CA GLU A 115 -50.63 -13.23 -26.84
C GLU A 115 -50.36 -13.26 -28.36
N GLY A 116 -49.22 -12.73 -28.79
CA GLY A 116 -48.83 -12.69 -30.21
C GLY A 116 -49.33 -11.47 -31.00
N THR A 117 -50.04 -10.53 -30.37
CA THR A 117 -50.29 -9.21 -30.97
C THR A 117 -49.03 -8.34 -30.96
N ALA A 118 -48.91 -7.37 -31.88
CA ALA A 118 -47.71 -6.53 -32.05
C ALA A 118 -47.33 -5.68 -30.81
N ILE A 119 -48.24 -5.56 -29.84
CA ILE A 119 -48.02 -4.82 -28.59
C ILE A 119 -48.53 -5.69 -27.44
N THR A 120 -47.62 -6.20 -26.61
CA THR A 120 -47.97 -6.79 -25.31
C THR A 120 -48.39 -5.70 -24.34
N ASN A 121 -49.45 -5.92 -23.57
CA ASN A 121 -49.84 -4.99 -22.52
C ASN A 121 -49.87 -5.67 -21.15
N VAL A 122 -49.47 -4.90 -20.14
CA VAL A 122 -49.45 -5.30 -18.73
C VAL A 122 -50.30 -4.28 -17.97
N ALA A 123 -51.21 -4.76 -17.13
CA ALA A 123 -51.99 -3.94 -16.21
C ALA A 123 -51.61 -4.29 -14.77
N THR A 124 -51.40 -3.27 -13.94
CA THR A 124 -51.09 -3.40 -12.51
C THR A 124 -52.31 -3.02 -11.68
N TYR A 125 -52.62 -3.82 -10.66
CA TYR A 125 -53.74 -3.60 -9.75
C TYR A 125 -53.28 -3.62 -8.30
N ASP A 126 -53.75 -2.65 -7.54
CA ASP A 126 -53.60 -2.57 -6.09
C ASP A 126 -54.89 -3.09 -5.45
N ILE A 127 -54.79 -4.20 -4.70
CA ILE A 127 -55.92 -4.83 -4.01
C ILE A 127 -55.73 -4.65 -2.51
N ASN A 128 -56.53 -3.76 -1.92
CA ASN A 128 -56.60 -3.63 -0.47
C ASN A 128 -57.64 -4.62 0.07
N THR A 129 -57.23 -5.50 0.96
CA THR A 129 -58.08 -6.52 1.58
C THR A 129 -58.01 -6.46 3.09
N ILE A 130 -59.14 -6.73 3.76
CA ILE A 130 -59.24 -6.74 5.22
C ILE A 130 -58.61 -8.04 5.70
N ILE A 131 -57.71 -7.95 6.68
CA ILE A 131 -57.05 -9.09 7.32
C ILE A 131 -57.19 -9.08 8.85
N ASP A 132 -57.71 -7.99 9.43
CA ASP A 132 -57.80 -7.77 10.89
C ASP A 132 -56.45 -8.06 11.61
N ARG A 133 -56.47 -8.42 12.90
CA ARG A 133 -55.28 -8.73 13.71
C ARG A 133 -54.69 -10.13 13.47
N VAL A 134 -54.84 -10.70 12.27
CA VAL A 134 -54.16 -11.95 11.91
C VAL A 134 -52.65 -11.75 12.01
N SER A 135 -51.93 -12.74 12.57
CA SER A 135 -50.54 -12.57 13.04
C SER A 135 -49.54 -12.29 11.93
N GLU A 136 -49.80 -12.82 10.74
CA GLU A 136 -48.93 -12.72 9.57
C GLU A 136 -49.71 -13.06 8.29
N VAL A 137 -49.29 -12.49 7.14
CA VAL A 137 -49.82 -12.84 5.82
C VAL A 137 -48.66 -13.43 5.02
N ASN A 138 -48.80 -14.69 4.62
CA ASN A 138 -47.81 -15.41 3.84
C ASN A 138 -48.29 -15.54 2.39
N VAL A 139 -47.40 -15.22 1.46
CA VAL A 139 -47.62 -15.36 0.02
C VAL A 139 -46.33 -15.83 -0.63
N THR A 140 -46.44 -16.67 -1.66
CA THR A 140 -45.29 -17.00 -2.52
C THR A 140 -45.30 -16.03 -3.70
N ILE A 141 -44.24 -15.21 -3.83
CA ILE A 141 -44.07 -14.28 -4.94
C ILE A 141 -43.45 -15.04 -6.13
N ASP A 142 -44.02 -14.88 -7.32
CA ASP A 142 -43.53 -15.54 -8.53
C ASP A 142 -42.17 -14.96 -8.94
N PRO A 143 -41.13 -15.78 -9.23
CA PRO A 143 -39.83 -15.29 -9.69
C PRO A 143 -39.84 -14.62 -11.07
N SER A 144 -40.95 -14.66 -11.81
CA SER A 144 -41.15 -13.94 -13.10
C SER A 144 -41.76 -12.54 -12.96
N SER A 145 -41.89 -12.02 -11.73
CA SER A 145 -42.39 -10.67 -11.42
C SER A 145 -41.53 -9.56 -12.06
N LEU A 146 -42.15 -8.44 -12.44
CA LEU A 146 -41.51 -7.38 -13.22
C LEU A 146 -41.04 -6.23 -12.32
N ALA A 147 -39.72 -6.02 -12.24
CA ALA A 147 -39.15 -4.86 -11.53
C ALA A 147 -39.58 -3.52 -12.16
N THR A 148 -39.98 -2.54 -11.35
CA THR A 148 -40.41 -1.23 -11.88
C THR A 148 -39.20 -0.35 -12.27
N LYS A 149 -39.43 0.68 -13.11
CA LYS A 149 -38.40 1.70 -13.39
C LYS A 149 -37.88 2.40 -12.12
N ALA A 150 -38.72 2.53 -11.09
CA ALA A 150 -38.32 3.12 -9.82
C ALA A 150 -37.38 2.19 -9.03
N ASP A 151 -37.58 0.88 -9.12
CA ASP A 151 -36.71 -0.12 -8.49
C ASP A 151 -35.36 -0.20 -9.19
N LEU A 152 -35.37 -0.16 -10.54
CA LEU A 152 -34.17 -0.01 -11.35
C LEU A 152 -33.41 1.29 -11.02
N LYS A 153 -34.12 2.42 -10.87
CA LYS A 153 -33.49 3.69 -10.49
C LYS A 153 -32.91 3.65 -9.07
N LYS A 154 -33.57 3.02 -8.10
CA LYS A 154 -33.01 2.83 -6.75
C LYS A 154 -31.75 1.94 -6.77
N LEU A 155 -31.73 0.92 -7.61
CA LEU A 155 -30.55 0.10 -7.84
C LEU A 155 -29.42 0.91 -8.50
N ASP A 156 -29.73 1.69 -9.53
CA ASP A 156 -28.80 2.58 -10.23
C ASP A 156 -28.22 3.66 -9.30
N ASP A 157 -29.06 4.30 -8.49
CA ASP A 157 -28.64 5.28 -7.48
C ASP A 157 -27.73 4.63 -6.41
N ARG A 158 -28.01 3.38 -6.00
CA ARG A 158 -27.16 2.61 -5.07
C ARG A 158 -25.83 2.22 -5.70
N ILE A 159 -25.84 1.72 -6.94
CA ILE A 159 -24.64 1.35 -7.71
C ILE A 159 -23.77 2.59 -7.93
N SER A 160 -24.33 3.68 -8.45
CA SER A 160 -23.63 4.96 -8.62
C SER A 160 -23.04 5.50 -7.31
N THR A 161 -23.68 5.24 -6.17
CA THR A 161 -23.16 5.64 -4.85
C THR A 161 -22.04 4.72 -4.36
N LEU A 162 -22.09 3.43 -4.66
CA LEU A 162 -21.02 2.48 -4.39
C LEU A 162 -19.81 2.75 -5.30
N GLU A 163 -20.02 2.97 -6.60
CA GLU A 163 -18.96 3.35 -7.56
C GLU A 163 -18.28 4.68 -7.19
N ARG A 164 -19.03 5.64 -6.61
CA ARG A 164 -18.45 6.88 -6.06
C ARG A 164 -17.76 6.70 -4.71
N LYS A 165 -18.13 5.70 -3.90
CA LYS A 165 -17.44 5.34 -2.65
C LYS A 165 -16.21 4.46 -2.88
N GLU A 166 -16.19 3.71 -3.99
CA GLU A 166 -15.16 2.75 -4.39
C GLU A 166 -14.56 3.10 -5.76
N HIS A 167 -14.35 4.39 -6.07
CA HIS A 167 -13.41 4.68 -7.16
C HIS A 167 -12.07 4.08 -6.75
N VAL A 168 -11.58 3.10 -7.52
CA VAL A 168 -10.26 2.51 -7.29
C VAL A 168 -9.27 3.64 -7.39
N LYS A 169 -8.78 4.10 -6.24
CA LYS A 169 -7.86 5.22 -6.21
C LYS A 169 -6.54 4.80 -6.80
N ILE A 170 -6.04 5.59 -7.73
CA ILE A 170 -4.75 5.41 -8.35
C ILE A 170 -3.93 6.65 -8.06
N TYR A 171 -2.76 6.45 -7.48
CA TYR A 171 -1.81 7.53 -7.21
C TYR A 171 -0.63 7.39 -8.16
N GLY A 172 -0.32 8.41 -8.93
CA GLY A 172 0.71 8.28 -9.96
C GLY A 172 1.41 9.58 -10.33
N VAL A 173 2.53 9.39 -11.00
CA VAL A 173 3.36 10.42 -11.61
C VAL A 173 3.74 9.98 -13.02
N ARG A 174 3.81 10.94 -13.95
CA ARG A 174 4.35 10.72 -15.29
C ARG A 174 5.43 11.71 -15.65
N CYS A 175 6.37 11.29 -16.48
CA CYS A 175 7.35 12.14 -17.13
C CYS A 175 7.30 11.87 -18.64
N PRO A 176 7.44 12.89 -19.51
CA PRO A 176 7.56 12.61 -20.94
C PRO A 176 8.76 11.68 -21.18
N LYS A 177 8.55 10.67 -22.04
CA LYS A 177 9.55 9.63 -22.30
C LYS A 177 10.86 10.25 -22.77
N GLY A 178 11.96 9.89 -22.11
CA GLY A 178 13.29 10.40 -22.45
C GLY A 178 13.53 11.88 -22.12
N ALA A 179 12.61 12.56 -21.43
CA ALA A 179 12.84 13.92 -20.96
C ALA A 179 13.92 13.95 -19.88
N SER A 180 14.82 14.93 -19.97
CA SER A 180 15.88 15.13 -18.97
C SER A 180 15.38 15.76 -17.67
N ALA A 181 14.22 16.40 -17.66
CA ALA A 181 13.65 16.98 -16.45
C ALA A 181 13.22 15.87 -15.48
N SER A 182 13.72 15.93 -14.24
CA SER A 182 13.39 14.95 -13.20
C SER A 182 12.01 15.15 -12.60
N LYS A 183 11.50 16.40 -12.63
CA LYS A 183 10.17 16.75 -12.14
C LYS A 183 9.09 16.08 -13.00
N GLY A 184 8.20 15.34 -12.36
CA GLY A 184 7.05 14.71 -13.00
C GLY A 184 5.77 15.52 -12.85
N GLU A 185 4.77 15.13 -13.64
CA GLU A 185 3.39 15.58 -13.53
C GLU A 185 2.60 14.54 -12.72
N ARG A 186 1.95 14.97 -11.63
CA ARG A 186 1.03 14.10 -10.88
C ARG A 186 -0.20 13.79 -11.72
N ILE A 187 -0.66 12.55 -11.69
CA ILE A 187 -1.81 12.07 -12.46
C ILE A 187 -2.78 11.29 -11.57
N TYR A 188 -3.97 11.00 -12.11
CA TYR A 188 -5.05 10.30 -11.39
C TYR A 188 -5.40 11.01 -10.07
N ASP A 189 -5.57 10.28 -8.97
CA ASP A 189 -5.90 10.83 -7.66
C ASP A 189 -4.74 11.58 -7.00
N SER A 190 -3.54 11.58 -7.60
CA SER A 190 -2.42 12.42 -7.14
C SER A 190 -2.52 13.87 -7.60
N VAL A 191 -3.40 14.21 -8.54
CA VAL A 191 -3.53 15.60 -9.03
C VAL A 191 -3.96 16.52 -7.89
N GLY A 192 -3.18 17.58 -7.66
CA GLY A 192 -3.44 18.56 -6.61
C GLY A 192 -3.02 18.13 -5.20
N MET A 193 -2.52 16.92 -5.00
CA MET A 193 -2.00 16.48 -3.70
C MET A 193 -0.69 17.18 -3.33
N THR A 194 -0.56 17.51 -2.05
CA THR A 194 0.63 18.05 -1.42
C THR A 194 1.43 16.94 -0.74
N ALA A 195 2.77 16.98 -0.84
CA ALA A 195 3.67 16.02 -0.20
C ALA A 195 4.89 16.75 0.39
N GLU A 196 4.70 17.42 1.52
CA GLU A 196 5.77 18.12 2.22
C GLU A 196 6.57 17.17 3.12
N ALA A 197 7.88 17.41 3.21
CA ALA A 197 8.76 16.77 4.17
C ALA A 197 8.99 17.69 5.38
N GLY A 198 8.87 17.16 6.59
CA GLY A 198 9.07 17.92 7.83
C GLY A 198 10.53 18.07 8.22
N VAL A 199 10.78 18.91 9.23
CA VAL A 199 12.06 18.95 9.96
C VAL A 199 11.83 18.83 11.46
N GLY A 200 12.56 17.92 12.11
CA GLY A 200 12.41 17.64 13.55
C GLY A 200 10.94 17.42 13.94
N SER A 201 10.48 18.11 14.98
CA SER A 201 9.10 17.97 15.47
C SER A 201 8.05 18.76 14.65
N GLN A 202 8.40 19.31 13.49
CA GLN A 202 7.46 20.07 12.66
C GLN A 202 6.39 19.14 12.06
N THR A 203 5.12 19.54 12.18
CA THR A 203 4.02 18.99 11.39
C THR A 203 3.96 19.68 10.03
N VAL A 204 3.73 18.92 8.96
CA VAL A 204 3.61 19.40 7.58
C VAL A 204 2.36 18.83 6.91
N THR A 205 1.98 19.37 5.75
CA THR A 205 0.85 18.82 4.98
C THR A 205 1.36 17.78 3.99
N ASN A 206 0.97 16.52 4.21
CA ASN A 206 1.21 15.45 3.26
C ASN A 206 -0.09 14.66 3.04
N ASP A 207 -0.75 14.90 1.89
CA ASP A 207 -2.02 14.27 1.55
C ASP A 207 -1.88 12.75 1.38
N PHE A 208 -0.66 12.25 1.12
CA PHE A 208 -0.38 10.83 1.01
C PHE A 208 -0.48 10.10 2.35
N ASP A 209 -0.49 10.81 3.49
CA ASP A 209 -0.70 10.20 4.82
C ASP A 209 -2.10 9.60 4.99
N LYS A 210 -3.02 9.88 4.06
CA LYS A 210 -4.37 9.30 3.99
C LYS A 210 -4.57 8.43 2.74
N ALA A 211 -3.54 8.25 1.92
CA ALA A 211 -3.56 7.50 0.67
C ALA A 211 -2.90 6.13 0.84
N TYR A 212 -3.59 5.04 0.53
CA TYR A 212 -2.93 3.73 0.48
C TYR A 212 -2.17 3.55 -0.84
N PRO A 213 -0.99 2.90 -0.84
CA PRO A 213 -0.39 2.16 0.27
C PRO A 213 0.40 3.00 1.29
N PHE A 214 0.66 4.28 1.02
CA PHE A 214 1.50 5.16 1.84
C PHE A 214 1.05 5.25 3.31
N ALA A 215 -0.24 5.43 3.55
CA ALA A 215 -0.87 5.49 4.87
C ALA A 215 -0.87 4.15 5.62
N GLY A 216 -0.67 3.04 4.90
CA GLY A 216 -0.58 1.70 5.48
C GLY A 216 0.83 1.35 5.96
N ARG A 217 1.86 2.14 5.63
CA ARG A 217 3.23 1.88 6.09
C ARG A 217 3.38 2.22 7.57
N ARG A 218 3.82 1.26 8.37
CA ARG A 218 3.87 1.39 9.84
C ARG A 218 5.09 0.68 10.41
N ARG A 219 5.71 1.27 11.43
CA ARG A 219 6.72 0.55 12.21
C ARG A 219 6.06 -0.52 13.07
N CYS A 220 6.76 -1.63 13.22
CA CYS A 220 6.35 -2.74 14.07
C CYS A 220 7.56 -3.46 14.65
N ASN A 221 7.36 -4.12 15.79
CA ASN A 221 8.25 -5.19 16.21
C ASN A 221 7.74 -6.52 15.64
N GLY A 222 8.65 -7.42 15.29
CA GLY A 222 8.29 -8.74 14.78
C GLY A 222 9.49 -9.62 14.49
N TYR A 223 9.21 -10.83 13.99
CA TYR A 223 10.22 -11.84 13.68
C TYR A 223 9.78 -12.71 12.50
N ARG A 224 10.73 -13.40 11.86
CA ARG A 224 10.45 -14.42 10.85
C ARG A 224 10.52 -15.81 11.47
N ASP A 225 9.51 -16.63 11.18
CA ASP A 225 9.52 -18.05 11.54
C ASP A 225 10.38 -18.89 10.57
N ALA A 226 10.39 -20.22 10.76
CA ALA A 226 11.19 -21.14 9.95
C ALA A 226 10.77 -21.16 8.47
N ASP A 227 9.50 -20.84 8.17
CA ASP A 227 8.95 -20.78 6.80
C ASP A 227 9.15 -19.40 6.17
N ARG A 228 9.85 -18.50 6.87
CA ARG A 228 10.12 -17.09 6.52
C ARG A 228 8.88 -16.20 6.57
N THR A 229 7.76 -16.66 7.12
CA THR A 229 6.59 -15.83 7.36
C THR A 229 6.89 -14.84 8.48
N PHE A 230 6.56 -13.56 8.25
CA PHE A 230 6.77 -12.51 9.23
C PHE A 230 5.58 -12.45 10.21
N HIS A 231 5.89 -12.44 11.49
CA HIS A 231 4.93 -12.32 12.58
C HIS A 231 5.13 -10.98 13.29
N VAL A 232 4.13 -10.11 13.18
CA VAL A 232 4.09 -8.85 13.94
C VAL A 232 3.74 -9.16 15.40
N THR A 233 4.54 -8.62 16.32
CA THR A 233 4.27 -8.74 17.76
C THR A 233 3.58 -7.51 18.32
N ALA A 234 3.87 -6.32 17.78
CA ALA A 234 3.22 -5.06 18.14
C ALA A 234 3.51 -3.99 17.08
N TYR A 235 2.52 -3.18 16.71
CA TYR A 235 2.72 -1.98 15.91
C TYR A 235 3.10 -0.78 16.77
N GLU A 236 3.75 0.22 16.16
CA GLU A 236 4.01 1.49 16.82
C GLU A 236 2.73 2.11 17.40
N GLY A 237 2.78 2.49 18.68
CA GLY A 237 1.64 3.00 19.44
C GLY A 237 0.87 1.91 20.21
N GLU A 238 1.08 0.63 19.92
CA GLU A 238 0.46 -0.47 20.67
C GLU A 238 1.27 -0.85 21.92
N PRO A 239 0.62 -1.38 22.98
CA PRO A 239 1.32 -1.93 24.14
C PRO A 239 2.31 -3.02 23.72
N GLY A 240 3.57 -2.87 24.15
CA GLY A 240 4.62 -3.85 23.88
C GLY A 240 5.53 -3.50 22.69
N TYR A 241 5.20 -2.48 21.90
CA TYR A 241 6.15 -1.93 20.92
C TYR A 241 7.27 -1.15 21.61
N THR A 242 8.51 -1.35 21.16
CA THR A 242 9.68 -0.58 21.57
C THR A 242 10.61 -0.35 20.37
N THR A 243 11.31 0.78 20.37
CA THR A 243 12.31 1.09 19.33
C THR A 243 13.73 0.70 19.74
N ASN A 244 14.00 0.48 21.02
CA ASN A 244 15.35 0.39 21.58
C ASN A 244 15.63 -0.89 22.38
N ASP A 245 14.71 -1.85 22.40
CA ASP A 245 14.92 -3.14 23.08
C ASP A 245 15.78 -4.07 22.20
N PRO A 246 16.96 -4.53 22.66
CA PRO A 246 17.83 -5.42 21.88
C PRO A 246 17.20 -6.78 21.56
N ALA A 247 16.15 -7.20 22.27
CA ALA A 247 15.43 -8.43 21.99
C ALA A 247 14.31 -8.26 20.94
N LYS A 248 13.98 -7.01 20.55
CA LYS A 248 12.88 -6.71 19.63
C LYS A 248 13.39 -5.95 18.41
N LEU A 249 13.35 -6.62 17.27
CA LEU A 249 13.72 -6.03 16.00
C LEU A 249 12.61 -5.07 15.54
N VAL A 250 12.99 -3.90 15.04
CA VAL A 250 12.08 -2.90 14.46
C VAL A 250 12.07 -3.02 12.94
N TYR A 251 10.88 -3.21 12.37
CA TYR A 251 10.62 -3.29 10.94
C TYR A 251 9.61 -2.22 10.52
N VAL A 252 9.55 -1.95 9.22
CA VAL A 252 8.49 -1.19 8.56
C VAL A 252 7.69 -2.17 7.72
N GLU A 253 6.42 -2.32 8.05
CA GLU A 253 5.45 -3.00 7.18
C GLU A 253 5.14 -2.08 5.99
N THR A 254 5.13 -2.65 4.79
CA THR A 254 4.45 -2.06 3.63
C THR A 254 3.28 -2.96 3.28
N PRO A 255 2.04 -2.44 3.23
CA PRO A 255 0.86 -3.26 2.92
C PRO A 255 0.98 -3.81 1.49
N GLU A 256 0.16 -4.81 1.16
CA GLU A 256 0.01 -5.21 -0.23
C GLU A 256 -0.58 -4.08 -1.08
N PHE A 257 -0.16 -4.01 -2.34
CA PHE A 257 -0.67 -3.03 -3.31
C PHE A 257 -0.43 -3.50 -4.73
N TYR A 258 -0.95 -2.75 -5.70
CA TYR A 258 -0.77 -2.98 -7.12
C TYR A 258 -0.02 -1.79 -7.72
N TYR A 259 0.85 -2.02 -8.70
CA TYR A 259 1.64 -0.94 -9.30
C TYR A 259 1.79 -1.06 -10.81
N PHE A 260 1.92 0.08 -11.46
CA PHE A 260 2.40 0.21 -12.83
C PHE A 260 3.73 0.95 -12.82
N ASP A 261 4.71 0.44 -13.56
CA ASP A 261 5.98 1.09 -13.79
C ASP A 261 6.48 0.71 -15.19
N GLY A 262 6.35 1.64 -16.13
CA GLY A 262 6.61 1.40 -17.54
C GLY A 262 6.30 2.60 -18.43
N ILE A 263 6.17 2.33 -19.73
CA ILE A 263 5.80 3.31 -20.75
C ILE A 263 4.31 3.20 -21.05
N ASP A 264 3.61 4.33 -21.04
CA ASP A 264 2.24 4.48 -21.54
C ASP A 264 2.19 5.67 -22.52
N GLY A 265 1.95 5.37 -23.79
CA GLY A 265 2.07 6.34 -24.88
C GLY A 265 3.44 7.02 -24.92
N ASP A 266 3.43 8.36 -24.85
CA ASP A 266 4.63 9.21 -24.87
C ASP A 266 5.21 9.48 -23.48
N TYR A 267 4.77 8.74 -22.46
CA TYR A 267 5.17 8.97 -21.06
C TYR A 267 5.77 7.73 -20.40
N GLU A 268 6.74 7.98 -19.54
CA GLU A 268 7.12 7.08 -18.45
C GLU A 268 6.16 7.31 -17.29
N VAL A 269 5.47 6.26 -16.84
CA VAL A 269 4.44 6.32 -15.81
C VAL A 269 4.81 5.41 -14.65
N MET A 270 4.68 5.94 -13.44
CA MET A 270 4.72 5.19 -12.19
C MET A 270 3.41 5.44 -11.46
N ALA A 271 2.67 4.38 -11.12
CA ALA A 271 1.39 4.50 -10.43
C ALA A 271 1.17 3.33 -9.47
N VAL A 272 0.38 3.56 -8.43
CA VAL A 272 0.04 2.56 -7.41
C VAL A 272 -1.44 2.62 -7.06
N SER A 273 -2.01 1.47 -6.67
CA SER A 273 -3.36 1.35 -6.15
C SER A 273 -3.44 0.30 -5.05
N THR A 274 -4.43 0.42 -4.18
CA THR A 274 -4.75 -0.60 -3.16
C THR A 274 -5.50 -1.79 -3.77
N TYR A 275 -6.21 -1.58 -4.87
CA TYR A 275 -7.05 -2.59 -5.51
C TYR A 275 -6.46 -3.00 -6.86
N PRO A 276 -6.79 -4.20 -7.37
CA PRO A 276 -6.36 -4.63 -8.70
C PRO A 276 -6.80 -3.64 -9.77
N VAL A 277 -5.87 -3.26 -10.65
CA VAL A 277 -6.12 -2.41 -11.82
C VAL A 277 -5.57 -3.14 -13.06
N PRO A 278 -6.30 -3.19 -14.19
CA PRO A 278 -5.78 -3.80 -15.41
C PRO A 278 -4.41 -3.23 -15.81
N GLY A 279 -3.43 -4.12 -16.04
CA GLY A 279 -2.06 -3.75 -16.39
C GLY A 279 -1.14 -3.44 -15.20
N PHE A 280 -1.65 -3.45 -13.97
CA PHE A 280 -0.83 -3.30 -12.77
C PHE A 280 -0.37 -4.67 -12.25
N GLU A 281 0.87 -4.71 -11.76
CA GLU A 281 1.49 -5.87 -11.12
C GLU A 281 1.17 -5.89 -9.62
N PHE A 282 1.04 -7.09 -9.04
CA PHE A 282 0.81 -7.26 -7.60
C PHE A 282 2.12 -7.17 -6.82
N MET A 283 2.11 -6.39 -5.73
CA MET A 283 3.17 -6.34 -4.74
C MET A 283 2.65 -6.93 -3.42
N PRO A 284 3.21 -8.05 -2.93
CA PRO A 284 2.81 -8.62 -1.65
C PRO A 284 3.20 -7.69 -0.49
N ARG A 285 2.57 -7.90 0.66
CA ARG A 285 2.99 -7.25 1.91
C ARG A 285 4.45 -7.58 2.21
N THR A 286 5.24 -6.56 2.54
CA THR A 286 6.67 -6.71 2.86
C THR A 286 7.00 -6.12 4.22
N TYR A 287 8.12 -6.58 4.78
CA TYR A 287 8.68 -6.10 6.04
C TYR A 287 10.17 -5.89 5.82
N SER A 288 10.64 -4.66 5.99
CA SER A 288 12.08 -4.35 5.94
C SER A 288 12.50 -3.63 7.21
N ALA A 289 13.69 -3.93 7.75
CA ALA A 289 14.13 -3.34 9.01
C ALA A 289 14.13 -1.81 8.95
N ALA A 290 13.69 -1.15 10.03
CA ALA A 290 13.63 0.31 10.11
C ALA A 290 15.02 0.96 10.22
N TYR A 291 15.99 0.23 10.79
CA TYR A 291 17.36 0.71 11.03
C TYR A 291 18.40 -0.19 10.35
N LEU A 292 19.64 0.32 10.26
CA LEU A 292 20.79 -0.45 9.80
C LEU A 292 21.20 -1.47 10.87
N VAL A 293 21.81 -2.58 10.45
CA VAL A 293 22.23 -3.67 11.35
C VAL A 293 23.30 -3.18 12.33
N ALA A 294 23.07 -3.41 13.63
CA ALA A 294 24.06 -3.33 14.69
C ALA A 294 24.30 -4.72 15.28
N MET A 295 25.55 -5.08 15.56
CA MET A 295 25.91 -6.39 16.14
C MET A 295 26.07 -6.27 17.65
N GLU A 296 25.12 -6.80 18.41
CA GLU A 296 25.01 -6.60 19.86
C GLU A 296 25.12 -7.89 20.66
N GLY A 297 25.64 -7.78 21.89
CA GLY A 297 25.90 -8.91 22.79
C GLY A 297 27.39 -9.13 23.04
N GLU A 298 27.71 -10.18 23.79
CA GLU A 298 29.09 -10.59 24.07
C GLU A 298 29.85 -10.93 22.79
N THR A 299 31.17 -10.73 22.78
CA THR A 299 32.03 -10.85 21.59
C THR A 299 31.76 -12.09 20.73
N ASP A 300 31.61 -13.25 21.36
CA ASP A 300 31.42 -14.54 20.66
C ASP A 300 29.95 -14.91 20.42
N SER A 301 29.01 -14.11 20.94
CA SER A 301 27.56 -14.38 20.83
C SER A 301 26.78 -13.19 20.26
N LYS A 302 27.46 -12.26 19.57
CA LYS A 302 26.82 -11.08 18.97
C LYS A 302 25.71 -11.48 18.01
N LYS A 303 24.56 -10.82 18.12
CA LYS A 303 23.43 -10.97 17.22
C LYS A 303 23.13 -9.65 16.51
N PRO A 304 22.73 -9.69 15.24
CA PRO A 304 22.30 -8.49 14.54
C PRO A 304 20.97 -8.00 15.09
N THR A 305 20.84 -6.69 15.21
CA THR A 305 19.62 -6.00 15.64
C THR A 305 19.25 -4.91 14.65
N SER A 306 17.97 -4.53 14.64
CA SER A 306 17.44 -3.32 14.00
C SER A 306 16.74 -2.52 15.08
N ARG A 307 17.42 -1.54 15.68
CA ARG A 307 16.88 -0.73 16.76
C ARG A 307 17.54 0.65 16.86
N SER A 308 16.83 1.56 17.51
CA SER A 308 17.26 2.90 17.88
C SER A 308 18.29 2.89 19.03
N GLY A 309 19.16 3.89 19.05
CA GLY A 309 20.14 4.15 20.11
C GLY A 309 21.45 3.38 20.00
N VAL A 310 21.74 2.77 18.84
CA VAL A 310 22.98 2.00 18.61
C VAL A 310 23.65 2.38 17.31
N PHE A 311 24.97 2.29 17.27
CA PHE A 311 25.72 2.46 16.04
C PHE A 311 25.62 1.19 15.19
N SER A 312 25.38 1.34 13.89
CA SER A 312 25.46 0.22 12.96
C SER A 312 26.90 -0.27 12.81
N ASP A 313 27.05 -1.56 12.52
CA ASP A 313 28.33 -2.21 12.21
C ASP A 313 28.54 -2.28 10.69
N TYR A 314 29.78 -2.50 10.24
CA TYR A 314 30.13 -2.59 8.82
C TYR A 314 30.73 -3.95 8.53
N ASN A 315 30.49 -4.46 7.33
CA ASN A 315 31.04 -5.73 6.86
C ASN A 315 30.95 -5.81 5.33
N SER A 316 31.57 -6.83 4.74
CA SER A 316 31.36 -7.21 3.35
C SER A 316 30.02 -7.93 3.16
N LEU A 317 29.56 -8.09 1.92
CA LEU A 317 28.35 -8.89 1.63
C LEU A 317 28.50 -10.32 2.17
N ASN A 318 29.67 -10.93 1.99
CA ASN A 318 29.99 -12.26 2.52
C ASN A 318 29.90 -12.31 4.05
N GLY A 319 30.44 -11.30 4.72
CA GLY A 319 30.36 -11.19 6.17
C GLY A 319 28.91 -11.02 6.65
N TRP A 320 28.14 -10.14 6.02
CA TRP A 320 26.73 -9.94 6.37
C TRP A 320 25.86 -11.18 6.17
N ALA A 321 26.08 -11.93 5.08
CA ALA A 321 25.38 -13.19 4.85
C ALA A 321 25.64 -14.22 5.98
N THR A 322 26.78 -14.12 6.67
CA THR A 322 27.11 -14.95 7.83
C THR A 322 26.53 -14.37 9.12
N ASP A 323 26.73 -13.06 9.35
CA ASP A 323 26.32 -12.38 10.58
C ASP A 323 24.80 -12.34 10.74
N ILE A 324 24.05 -12.08 9.67
CA ILE A 324 22.58 -12.09 9.67
C ILE A 324 22.02 -13.46 10.08
N LYS A 325 22.66 -14.54 9.62
CA LYS A 325 22.27 -15.92 9.96
C LYS A 325 22.43 -16.26 11.44
N LYS A 326 23.09 -15.42 12.25
CA LYS A 326 23.12 -15.55 13.72
C LYS A 326 21.75 -15.31 14.38
N LEU A 327 20.79 -14.69 13.69
CA LEU A 327 19.38 -14.67 14.09
C LEU A 327 18.63 -15.96 13.72
N GLY A 328 19.08 -16.64 12.66
CA GLY A 328 18.46 -17.83 12.10
C GLY A 328 18.62 -17.88 10.58
N SER A 329 18.53 -19.08 9.98
CA SER A 329 18.72 -19.29 8.53
C SER A 329 17.64 -18.66 7.65
N GLN A 330 16.51 -18.29 8.23
CA GLN A 330 15.38 -17.63 7.57
C GLN A 330 15.62 -16.15 7.26
N TYR A 331 16.61 -15.51 7.91
CA TYR A 331 16.87 -14.08 7.78
C TYR A 331 17.87 -13.79 6.66
N THR A 332 17.65 -12.69 5.94
CA THR A 332 18.54 -12.20 4.88
C THR A 332 18.81 -10.70 5.02
N GLY A 333 19.71 -10.20 4.19
CA GLY A 333 19.87 -8.75 4.00
C GLY A 333 18.74 -8.18 3.14
N MET A 334 18.73 -6.85 3.01
CA MET A 334 17.82 -6.09 2.14
C MET A 334 17.80 -6.69 0.74
N LEU A 335 16.59 -6.81 0.19
CA LEU A 335 16.35 -7.39 -1.13
C LEU A 335 16.08 -6.31 -2.17
N ALA A 336 16.18 -6.65 -3.45
CA ALA A 336 15.89 -5.75 -4.56
C ALA A 336 14.45 -5.20 -4.48
N VAL A 337 13.50 -6.01 -4.02
CA VAL A 337 12.11 -5.60 -3.83
C VAL A 337 11.95 -4.53 -2.73
N ASP A 338 12.75 -4.57 -1.66
CA ASP A 338 12.70 -3.58 -0.58
C ASP A 338 13.15 -2.20 -1.10
N ASN A 339 14.27 -2.17 -1.83
CA ASN A 339 14.76 -0.96 -2.48
C ASN A 339 13.80 -0.47 -3.58
N TYR A 340 13.16 -1.39 -4.31
CA TYR A 340 12.20 -1.06 -5.34
C TYR A 340 10.99 -0.30 -4.78
N ILE A 341 10.36 -0.85 -3.74
CA ILE A 341 9.19 -0.28 -3.07
C ILE A 341 9.49 1.13 -2.59
N ASP A 342 10.60 1.33 -1.86
CA ASP A 342 10.94 2.65 -1.33
C ASP A 342 11.10 3.68 -2.47
N GLY A 343 11.86 3.35 -3.52
CA GLY A 343 12.05 4.27 -4.63
C GLY A 343 10.78 4.55 -5.43
N LEU A 344 9.93 3.53 -5.67
CA LEU A 344 8.67 3.69 -6.39
C LEU A 344 7.74 4.63 -5.63
N LEU A 345 7.54 4.34 -4.34
CA LEU A 345 6.65 5.13 -3.50
C LEU A 345 7.18 6.56 -3.33
N MET A 346 8.48 6.77 -3.10
CA MET A 346 9.05 8.12 -3.03
C MET A 346 8.81 8.93 -4.31
N MET A 347 9.03 8.32 -5.49
CA MET A 347 8.86 9.04 -6.76
C MET A 347 7.39 9.41 -7.03
N VAL A 348 6.45 8.51 -6.70
CA VAL A 348 5.00 8.81 -6.80
C VAL A 348 4.60 9.87 -5.77
N GLU A 349 5.02 9.71 -4.53
CA GLU A 349 4.70 10.61 -3.43
C GLU A 349 5.25 12.02 -3.66
N PHE A 350 6.50 12.15 -4.06
CA PHE A 350 7.13 13.46 -4.27
C PHE A 350 6.95 14.01 -5.68
N GLY A 351 6.50 13.21 -6.63
CA GLY A 351 6.24 13.64 -8.00
C GLY A 351 7.53 14.00 -8.76
N THR A 352 8.65 13.36 -8.43
CA THR A 352 9.96 13.63 -9.04
C THR A 352 10.80 12.36 -9.01
N LYS A 353 11.64 12.19 -10.03
CA LYS A 353 12.69 11.16 -10.06
C LYS A 353 13.91 11.55 -9.23
N ASP A 354 14.20 12.85 -9.13
CA ASP A 354 15.25 13.42 -8.28
C ASP A 354 14.65 13.71 -6.90
N VAL A 355 14.52 12.66 -6.09
CA VAL A 355 13.90 12.76 -4.76
C VAL A 355 14.79 13.51 -3.76
N GLN A 356 16.10 13.60 -4.04
CA GLN A 356 17.04 14.33 -3.19
C GLN A 356 16.76 15.84 -3.20
N THR A 357 16.03 16.36 -4.19
CA THR A 357 15.52 17.75 -4.16
C THR A 357 14.47 18.00 -3.07
N VAL A 358 13.84 16.95 -2.55
CA VAL A 358 12.88 17.03 -1.44
C VAL A 358 13.54 16.73 -0.11
N ILE A 359 14.34 15.66 -0.03
CA ILE A 359 15.13 15.31 1.16
C ILE A 359 16.50 14.82 0.70
N MET A 360 17.58 15.55 0.96
CA MET A 360 18.92 15.17 0.53
C MET A 360 19.51 14.00 1.33
N GLY A 361 19.17 13.91 2.62
CA GLY A 361 19.78 12.97 3.57
C GLY A 361 21.26 13.25 3.84
N ALA A 362 21.86 12.57 4.82
CA ALA A 362 23.25 12.79 5.21
C ALA A 362 24.21 12.26 4.13
N SER A 363 24.70 13.12 3.24
CA SER A 363 25.51 12.81 2.05
C SER A 363 26.68 13.77 1.82
N THR A 364 26.76 14.89 2.53
CA THR A 364 27.80 15.93 2.37
C THR A 364 28.67 16.10 3.63
N LEU A 365 28.73 15.07 4.48
CA LEU A 365 29.50 15.11 5.71
C LEU A 365 31.02 14.99 5.44
N PRO A 366 31.86 15.65 6.27
CA PRO A 366 33.29 15.74 6.03
C PRO A 366 34.01 14.39 6.16
N TYR A 367 34.82 14.06 5.16
CA TYR A 367 35.67 12.87 5.10
C TYR A 367 37.00 13.20 4.41
N SER A 368 37.85 13.98 5.08
CA SER A 368 39.07 14.56 4.51
C SER A 368 40.29 14.36 5.41
N ASP A 369 41.42 13.95 4.83
CA ASP A 369 42.70 13.80 5.53
C ASP A 369 43.23 15.12 6.10
N SER A 370 42.73 16.28 5.64
CA SER A 370 43.13 17.59 6.17
C SER A 370 42.48 17.94 7.51
N HIS A 371 41.42 17.24 7.93
CA HIS A 371 40.69 17.53 9.17
C HIS A 371 41.41 16.87 10.35
N VAL A 372 42.45 17.55 10.84
CA VAL A 372 43.33 17.04 11.90
C VAL A 372 43.42 17.99 13.08
N ALA A 373 43.70 17.43 14.26
CA ALA A 373 43.90 18.19 15.49
C ALA A 373 45.07 19.18 15.35
N LEU A 374 44.83 20.45 15.67
CA LEU A 374 45.82 21.52 15.68
C LEU A 374 46.72 21.54 16.92
N ALA A 375 46.34 20.79 17.97
CA ALA A 375 47.10 20.72 19.21
C ALA A 375 46.84 19.37 19.89
N ALA A 376 47.83 18.90 20.65
CA ALA A 376 47.67 17.73 21.49
C ALA A 376 46.91 18.08 22.79
N GLU A 377 45.96 17.24 23.18
CA GLU A 377 45.26 17.29 24.46
C GLU A 377 45.12 15.88 25.03
N ASP A 378 45.58 15.67 26.27
CA ASP A 378 45.43 14.42 26.99
C ASP A 378 44.10 14.36 27.74
N SER A 379 43.48 13.18 27.76
CA SER A 379 42.23 12.93 28.48
C SER A 379 41.14 13.97 28.16
N ALA A 380 40.91 14.21 26.86
CA ALA A 380 39.95 15.19 26.37
C ALA A 380 38.71 14.55 25.71
N ASN A 381 37.59 15.25 25.81
CA ASN A 381 36.33 14.99 25.07
C ASN A 381 36.12 16.02 23.95
N ARG A 382 37.21 16.51 23.37
CA ARG A 382 37.17 17.49 22.29
C ARG A 382 38.40 17.38 21.40
N ILE A 383 38.28 17.91 20.19
CA ILE A 383 39.37 18.09 19.25
C ILE A 383 39.38 19.53 18.74
N LEU A 384 40.55 20.16 18.71
CA LEU A 384 40.74 21.50 18.18
C LEU A 384 41.08 21.44 16.69
N ILE A 385 40.22 21.98 15.84
CA ILE A 385 40.44 22.09 14.40
C ILE A 385 40.29 23.54 13.93
N THR A 386 40.56 23.82 12.65
CA THR A 386 40.31 25.16 12.14
C THR A 386 38.81 25.45 12.07
N LYS A 387 38.44 26.71 12.20
CA LYS A 387 37.04 27.15 12.11
C LYS A 387 36.41 26.84 10.75
N ALA A 388 37.20 26.91 9.67
CA ALA A 388 36.75 26.55 8.33
C ALA A 388 36.37 25.07 8.24
N GLN A 389 37.20 24.17 8.79
CA GLN A 389 36.91 22.74 8.82
C GLN A 389 35.72 22.41 9.73
N ALA A 390 35.62 23.09 10.88
CA ALA A 390 34.52 22.89 11.82
C ALA A 390 33.14 23.24 11.25
N ALA A 391 33.06 24.16 10.28
CA ALA A 391 31.82 24.54 9.62
C ALA A 391 31.17 23.39 8.81
N ASP A 392 31.94 22.35 8.47
CA ASP A 392 31.42 21.16 7.79
C ASP A 392 30.68 20.23 8.74
N TYR A 393 30.94 20.28 10.05
CA TYR A 393 30.34 19.43 11.06
C TYR A 393 29.05 20.01 11.64
N VAL A 394 28.21 19.14 12.19
CA VAL A 394 26.97 19.51 12.91
C VAL A 394 26.87 18.79 14.24
N VAL A 395 26.15 19.39 15.21
CA VAL A 395 25.83 18.72 16.48
C VAL A 395 24.92 17.51 16.21
N GLY A 396 25.19 16.41 16.92
CA GLY A 396 24.55 15.10 16.75
C GLY A 396 25.28 14.18 15.76
N GLN A 397 26.15 14.72 14.91
CA GLN A 397 26.88 13.94 13.91
C GLN A 397 27.78 12.89 14.57
N THR A 398 27.84 11.71 13.96
CA THR A 398 28.77 10.67 14.37
C THR A 398 30.15 10.87 13.73
N ILE A 399 31.19 10.81 14.54
CA ILE A 399 32.59 10.94 14.13
C ILE A 399 33.44 9.78 14.67
N SER A 400 34.63 9.60 14.12
CA SER A 400 35.69 8.79 14.72
C SER A 400 37.02 9.52 14.62
N LEU A 401 37.89 9.22 15.58
CA LEU A 401 39.22 9.79 15.68
C LEU A 401 40.27 8.70 15.40
N SER A 402 41.31 9.07 14.66
CA SER A 402 42.40 8.18 14.28
C SER A 402 43.71 8.94 14.24
N LYS A 403 44.80 8.35 14.73
CA LYS A 403 46.15 8.91 14.58
C LYS A 403 46.75 8.57 13.20
N SER A 404 46.15 7.63 12.48
CA SER A 404 46.77 7.00 11.31
C SER A 404 46.16 7.44 9.99
N ASN A 405 44.82 7.52 9.90
CA ASN A 405 44.10 7.88 8.67
C ASN A 405 42.59 8.03 8.91
N ILE A 406 41.88 8.62 7.94
CA ILE A 406 40.43 8.88 8.05
C ILE A 406 39.52 7.64 7.99
N TRP A 407 39.99 6.47 7.56
CA TRP A 407 39.20 5.24 7.52
C TRP A 407 39.30 4.37 8.78
N SER A 408 40.24 4.68 9.67
CA SER A 408 40.44 3.99 10.95
C SER A 408 39.72 4.70 12.11
N ASP A 409 39.68 4.08 13.28
CA ASP A 409 38.94 4.54 14.46
C ASP A 409 39.66 4.25 15.79
N GLU A 410 41.00 4.11 15.74
CA GLU A 410 41.82 3.58 16.84
C GLU A 410 41.97 4.51 18.04
N VAL A 411 41.68 5.81 17.90
CA VAL A 411 41.71 6.77 19.01
C VAL A 411 40.34 6.83 19.68
N ALA A 412 39.29 6.99 18.88
CA ALA A 412 37.92 6.91 19.36
C ALA A 412 36.99 6.46 18.24
N LYS A 413 36.27 5.36 18.47
CA LYS A 413 35.24 4.85 17.56
C LYS A 413 33.87 5.39 17.91
N ASN A 414 33.13 5.85 16.89
CA ASN A 414 31.73 6.26 16.95
C ASN A 414 31.40 7.17 18.14
N ARG A 415 31.85 8.43 18.08
CA ARG A 415 31.46 9.48 19.01
C ARG A 415 30.41 10.40 18.41
N ILE A 416 29.55 10.97 19.24
CA ILE A 416 28.54 11.96 18.85
C ILE A 416 29.09 13.34 19.16
N VAL A 417 29.08 14.25 18.17
CA VAL A 417 29.41 15.66 18.38
C VAL A 417 28.34 16.28 19.27
N THR A 418 28.71 16.74 20.46
CA THR A 418 27.77 17.30 21.45
C THR A 418 27.72 18.81 21.44
N LYS A 419 28.83 19.46 21.03
CA LYS A 419 28.94 20.92 20.97
C LYS A 419 30.03 21.32 19.97
N ILE A 420 29.80 22.42 19.25
CA ILE A 420 30.80 23.07 18.39
C ILE A 420 30.97 24.50 18.92
N GLU A 421 32.18 24.88 19.32
CA GLU A 421 32.42 26.13 20.02
C GLU A 421 33.77 26.74 19.59
N ASP A 422 33.72 28.00 19.14
CA ASP A 422 34.91 28.73 18.74
C ASP A 422 35.83 28.95 19.94
N LYS A 423 37.11 28.64 19.75
CA LYS A 423 38.19 28.98 20.69
C LYS A 423 38.75 30.37 20.40
N SER A 424 38.86 30.71 19.11
CA SER A 424 39.42 31.94 18.59
C SER A 424 38.73 32.31 17.26
N THR A 425 39.25 33.31 16.56
CA THR A 425 38.75 33.73 15.25
C THR A 425 38.95 32.67 14.15
N ASP A 426 39.92 31.77 14.34
CA ASP A 426 40.41 30.81 13.35
C ASP A 426 40.39 29.35 13.83
N GLN A 427 40.17 29.09 15.12
CA GLN A 427 40.16 27.75 15.71
C GLN A 427 38.85 27.46 16.45
N THR A 428 38.38 26.23 16.35
CA THR A 428 37.10 25.77 16.90
C THR A 428 37.28 24.39 17.54
N TYR A 429 36.67 24.19 18.70
CA TYR A 429 36.57 22.88 19.33
C TYR A 429 35.33 22.14 18.84
N LEU A 430 35.51 20.88 18.44
CA LEU A 430 34.43 19.89 18.35
C LEU A 430 34.44 19.08 19.65
N TYR A 431 33.41 19.22 20.46
CA TYR A 431 33.20 18.39 21.66
C TYR A 431 32.42 17.14 21.28
N PHE A 432 32.76 16.03 21.91
CA PHE A 432 32.16 14.73 21.62
C PHE A 432 31.92 13.91 22.89
N ASP A 433 31.01 12.95 22.82
CA ASP A 433 30.60 12.10 23.94
C ASP A 433 31.59 10.96 24.25
N GLY A 434 31.21 10.11 25.21
CA GLY A 434 31.97 8.92 25.58
C GLY A 434 33.17 9.18 26.50
N ALA A 435 33.99 8.14 26.70
CA ALA A 435 35.21 8.26 27.51
C ALA A 435 36.21 9.22 26.86
N ALA A 436 36.85 10.04 27.70
CA ALA A 436 37.91 10.95 27.29
C ALA A 436 39.10 10.18 26.71
N VAL A 437 39.76 10.77 25.70
CA VAL A 437 40.87 10.15 24.97
C VAL A 437 42.05 11.10 24.85
N SER A 438 43.25 10.57 24.64
CA SER A 438 44.40 11.39 24.27
C SER A 438 44.34 11.68 22.77
N VAL A 439 44.18 12.95 22.43
CA VAL A 439 44.17 13.46 21.05
C VAL A 439 45.55 14.06 20.78
N ALA A 440 46.35 13.41 19.93
CA ALA A 440 47.63 13.96 19.49
C ALA A 440 47.43 15.06 18.44
N GLU A 441 48.37 16.00 18.31
CA GLU A 441 48.45 16.88 17.14
C GLU A 441 48.53 16.01 15.87
N GLY A 442 47.79 16.39 14.82
CA GLY A 442 47.67 15.57 13.60
C GLY A 442 46.64 14.44 13.68
N CYS A 443 45.97 14.22 14.83
CA CYS A 443 44.90 13.22 14.93
C CYS A 443 43.73 13.60 14.01
N HIS A 444 43.35 12.69 13.10
CA HIS A 444 42.25 12.86 12.17
C HIS A 444 40.90 12.79 12.89
N VAL A 445 39.97 13.65 12.45
CA VAL A 445 38.54 13.52 12.77
C VAL A 445 37.76 13.32 11.47
N SER A 446 37.00 12.23 11.40
CA SER A 446 36.25 11.85 10.20
C SER A 446 34.83 11.44 10.52
N SER A 447 33.90 11.72 9.62
CA SER A 447 32.49 11.36 9.80
C SER A 447 32.26 9.85 9.74
N ARG A 448 31.26 9.37 10.46
CA ARG A 448 30.74 8.00 10.40
C ARG A 448 29.21 8.04 10.25
N PRO A 449 28.58 6.94 9.79
CA PRO A 449 27.14 6.90 9.68
C PRO A 449 26.50 7.26 11.02
N TRP A 450 25.41 8.03 10.96
CA TRP A 450 24.67 8.46 12.13
C TRP A 450 24.24 7.26 12.98
N VAL A 451 24.24 7.44 14.31
CA VAL A 451 23.64 6.48 15.25
C VAL A 451 22.21 6.17 14.82
N ASN A 452 21.82 4.90 14.86
CA ASN A 452 20.44 4.51 14.55
C ASN A 452 19.49 5.23 15.50
N GLY A 453 18.37 5.73 14.97
CA GLY A 453 17.36 6.46 15.73
C GLY A 453 17.63 7.95 15.85
N ALA A 454 18.71 8.48 15.25
CA ALA A 454 18.93 9.91 15.19
C ALA A 454 17.75 10.67 14.53
N ALA A 455 17.05 10.04 13.59
CA ALA A 455 15.87 10.61 12.92
C ALA A 455 14.53 10.31 13.64
N ASP A 456 14.52 9.61 14.78
CA ASP A 456 13.28 9.30 15.51
C ASP A 456 12.56 10.54 16.04
N VAL A 457 13.24 11.69 16.09
CA VAL A 457 12.66 12.98 16.48
C VAL A 457 11.73 13.57 15.40
N VAL A 458 11.74 13.01 14.19
CA VAL A 458 10.94 13.53 13.07
C VAL A 458 9.47 13.18 13.27
N ALA A 459 8.63 14.20 13.44
CA ALA A 459 7.20 14.02 13.69
C ALA A 459 6.38 13.80 12.41
N ALA A 460 6.84 14.34 11.28
CA ALA A 460 6.21 14.12 9.98
C ALA A 460 6.41 12.68 9.50
N SER A 461 5.54 12.21 8.59
CA SER A 461 5.68 10.88 7.98
C SER A 461 6.98 10.72 7.21
N SER A 462 7.55 11.81 6.67
CA SER A 462 8.87 11.87 6.08
C SER A 462 9.55 13.20 6.38
N GLY A 463 10.87 13.20 6.59
CA GLY A 463 11.62 14.41 6.89
C GLY A 463 12.96 14.17 7.57
N SER A 464 13.75 15.23 7.71
CA SER A 464 15.08 15.22 8.34
C SER A 464 15.05 15.79 9.75
N THR A 465 16.12 15.58 10.51
CA THR A 465 16.18 16.09 11.90
C THR A 465 16.22 17.62 12.00
N VAL A 466 16.87 18.31 11.05
CA VAL A 466 17.08 19.77 11.10
C VAL A 466 16.86 20.44 9.75
N ASP A 467 17.43 19.90 8.66
CA ASP A 467 17.36 20.52 7.33
C ASP A 467 17.30 19.42 6.26
N ASN A 468 16.29 19.52 5.40
CA ASN A 468 16.07 18.58 4.29
C ASN A 468 17.03 18.80 3.10
N THR A 469 17.78 19.90 3.02
CA THR A 469 18.52 20.30 1.82
C THR A 469 20.04 20.32 1.99
N SER A 470 20.55 20.54 3.21
CA SER A 470 21.99 20.70 3.47
C SER A 470 22.86 19.49 3.12
N GLY A 471 22.26 18.30 3.09
CA GLY A 471 22.99 17.04 2.96
C GLY A 471 23.68 16.58 4.25
N LYS A 472 23.42 17.19 5.41
CA LYS A 472 24.14 16.87 6.65
C LYS A 472 23.37 15.98 7.62
N TYR A 473 22.06 15.88 7.48
CA TYR A 473 21.18 15.31 8.50
C TYR A 473 20.56 13.98 8.08
N PRO A 474 20.37 13.04 9.03
CA PRO A 474 19.64 11.81 8.77
C PRO A 474 18.15 12.13 8.62
N PHE A 475 17.43 11.23 7.96
CA PHE A 475 16.03 11.41 7.69
C PHE A 475 15.25 10.10 7.80
N ILE A 476 13.94 10.24 7.95
CA ILE A 476 13.00 9.13 7.93
C ILE A 476 12.11 9.24 6.69
N TYR A 477 11.80 8.08 6.09
CA TYR A 477 10.78 7.95 5.06
C TYR A 477 9.76 6.90 5.48
N ARG A 478 8.58 7.36 5.91
CA ARG A 478 7.44 6.53 6.37
C ARG A 478 7.86 5.39 7.29
N GLY A 479 8.60 5.76 8.34
CA GLY A 479 9.09 4.85 9.38
C GLY A 479 10.47 4.23 9.12
N LYS A 480 11.01 4.31 7.90
CA LYS A 480 12.34 3.76 7.57
C LYS A 480 13.40 4.86 7.67
N GLU A 481 14.40 4.67 8.53
CA GLU A 481 15.49 5.63 8.72
C GLU A 481 16.56 5.44 7.65
N ASN A 482 17.01 6.55 7.04
CA ASN A 482 18.08 6.60 6.03
C ASN A 482 17.95 5.50 4.95
N PRO A 483 16.85 5.47 4.17
CA PRO A 483 16.68 4.53 3.06
C PRO A 483 17.71 4.74 1.93
N TYR A 484 18.29 5.93 1.85
CA TYR A 484 19.45 6.28 1.04
C TYR A 484 20.29 7.33 1.79
N ALA A 485 21.44 7.70 1.24
CA ALA A 485 22.47 8.47 1.92
C ALA A 485 22.90 7.78 3.24
N ASN A 486 23.72 8.44 4.05
CA ASN A 486 24.30 7.98 5.31
C ASN A 486 25.29 6.80 5.17
N ALA A 487 24.91 5.73 4.46
CA ALA A 487 25.74 4.57 4.20
C ALA A 487 25.23 3.72 3.01
N TRP A 488 26.16 3.04 2.36
CA TRP A 488 25.87 2.01 1.35
C TRP A 488 25.21 0.79 2.00
N VAL A 489 24.09 0.32 1.45
CA VAL A 489 23.39 -0.88 1.95
C VAL A 489 23.41 -2.00 0.92
N ASN A 490 23.87 -3.19 1.33
CA ASN A 490 23.89 -4.37 0.46
C ASN A 490 22.51 -4.75 -0.07
N VAL A 491 22.43 -5.14 -1.35
CA VAL A 491 21.27 -5.79 -1.96
C VAL A 491 21.58 -7.28 -2.11
N ALA A 492 21.07 -8.09 -1.19
CA ALA A 492 21.57 -9.44 -0.93
C ALA A 492 21.22 -10.48 -2.02
N ASP A 493 20.19 -10.20 -2.82
CA ASP A 493 19.70 -11.04 -3.92
C ASP A 493 20.22 -10.62 -5.29
N LEU A 494 21.15 -9.66 -5.37
CA LEU A 494 21.76 -9.22 -6.63
C LEU A 494 23.28 -9.33 -6.58
N LEU A 495 23.85 -9.83 -7.69
CA LEU A 495 25.27 -9.73 -7.98
C LEU A 495 25.47 -9.10 -9.36
N HIS A 496 26.45 -8.21 -9.46
CA HIS A 496 26.83 -7.62 -10.74
C HIS A 496 27.98 -8.42 -11.35
N VAL A 497 27.75 -8.97 -12.53
CA VAL A 497 28.67 -9.90 -13.19
C VAL A 497 29.27 -9.26 -14.43
N ARG A 498 30.56 -9.49 -14.62
CA ARG A 498 31.31 -9.10 -15.82
C ARG A 498 31.78 -10.36 -16.54
N GLU A 499 31.44 -10.49 -17.81
CA GLU A 499 31.82 -11.62 -18.65
C GLU A 499 32.52 -11.16 -19.93
N GLY A 500 33.33 -12.05 -20.50
CA GLY A 500 34.09 -11.78 -21.73
C GLY A 500 35.58 -11.57 -21.47
N THR A 501 36.21 -10.79 -22.33
CA THR A 501 37.67 -10.57 -22.30
C THR A 501 37.97 -9.07 -22.32
N GLU A 502 39.22 -8.72 -21.98
CA GLU A 502 39.67 -7.33 -21.94
C GLU A 502 39.36 -6.59 -23.24
N GLY A 503 38.73 -5.41 -23.13
CA GLY A 503 38.28 -4.62 -24.27
C GLY A 503 36.92 -5.02 -24.87
N ASN A 504 36.33 -6.13 -24.45
CA ASN A 504 35.01 -6.60 -24.93
C ASN A 504 34.21 -7.28 -23.80
N TYR A 505 34.15 -6.63 -22.64
CA TYR A 505 33.35 -7.10 -21.52
C TYR A 505 31.88 -6.74 -21.69
N LYS A 506 31.01 -7.67 -21.24
CA LYS A 506 29.59 -7.45 -21.05
C LYS A 506 29.26 -7.50 -19.57
N TYR A 507 28.22 -6.76 -19.19
CA TYR A 507 27.81 -6.61 -17.80
C TYR A 507 26.34 -6.95 -17.64
N HIS A 508 26.02 -7.73 -16.62
CA HIS A 508 24.65 -8.10 -16.32
C HIS A 508 24.44 -8.21 -14.81
N MET A 509 23.17 -8.14 -14.38
CA MET A 509 22.79 -8.53 -13.03
C MET A 509 22.41 -10.01 -13.00
N ALA A 510 22.96 -10.72 -12.03
CA ALA A 510 22.52 -12.03 -11.61
C ALA A 510 21.61 -11.87 -10.39
N TYR A 511 20.34 -12.23 -10.55
CA TYR A 511 19.32 -12.20 -9.50
C TYR A 511 19.18 -13.56 -8.84
N LEU A 512 19.05 -13.60 -7.51
CA LEU A 512 18.86 -14.81 -6.72
C LEU A 512 17.43 -14.85 -6.13
N PRO A 513 16.48 -15.60 -6.74
CA PRO A 513 15.10 -15.66 -6.26
C PRO A 513 14.95 -16.16 -4.82
N ASP A 514 15.86 -17.03 -4.36
CA ASP A 514 15.94 -17.49 -2.98
C ASP A 514 17.21 -16.94 -2.30
N PRO A 515 17.13 -15.75 -1.65
CA PRO A 515 18.31 -15.08 -1.09
C PRO A 515 19.01 -15.88 0.01
N THR A 516 18.35 -16.88 0.61
CA THR A 516 18.96 -17.73 1.65
C THR A 516 20.09 -18.60 1.10
N LYS A 517 20.09 -18.85 -0.22
CA LYS A 517 21.08 -19.64 -0.95
C LYS A 517 22.35 -18.87 -1.31
N TYR A 518 22.45 -17.59 -0.96
CA TYR A 518 23.67 -16.82 -1.18
C TYR A 518 24.89 -17.54 -0.57
N ALA A 519 25.91 -17.76 -1.41
CA ALA A 519 27.08 -18.56 -1.07
C ALA A 519 28.38 -17.84 -1.46
N GLY A 520 28.79 -16.86 -0.66
CA GLY A 520 30.14 -16.28 -0.72
C GLY A 520 30.45 -15.49 -2.01
N GLY A 521 29.43 -15.02 -2.74
CA GLY A 521 29.60 -14.31 -4.00
C GLY A 521 29.75 -15.24 -5.21
N THR A 522 29.44 -16.53 -5.07
CA THR A 522 29.43 -17.48 -6.18
C THR A 522 28.12 -17.38 -6.95
N VAL A 523 28.19 -17.17 -8.26
CA VAL A 523 27.03 -17.21 -9.16
C VAL A 523 26.75 -18.69 -9.50
N SER A 524 25.87 -19.33 -8.72
CA SER A 524 25.45 -20.73 -8.93
C SER A 524 24.32 -20.85 -9.97
N SER A 525 23.86 -22.08 -10.22
CA SER A 525 22.67 -22.34 -11.05
C SER A 525 21.35 -21.84 -10.44
N ASP A 526 21.35 -21.39 -9.18
CA ASP A 526 20.17 -20.76 -8.55
C ASP A 526 19.99 -19.31 -8.99
N TYR A 527 21.02 -18.69 -9.56
CA TYR A 527 20.95 -17.33 -10.08
C TYR A 527 20.30 -17.29 -11.47
N VAL A 528 19.54 -16.22 -11.70
CA VAL A 528 18.93 -15.89 -12.99
C VAL A 528 19.57 -14.63 -13.52
N GLN A 529 20.17 -14.70 -14.70
CA GLN A 529 20.63 -13.52 -15.40
C GLN A 529 19.43 -12.71 -15.92
N LEU A 530 19.43 -11.40 -15.63
CA LEU A 530 18.43 -10.47 -16.17
C LEU A 530 18.63 -10.28 -17.68
N ASP A 531 17.53 -9.99 -18.39
CA ASP A 531 17.46 -9.95 -19.85
C ASP A 531 17.98 -8.66 -20.51
N PHE A 532 18.72 -7.83 -19.79
CA PHE A 532 19.33 -6.60 -20.32
C PHE A 532 20.78 -6.41 -19.86
N GLU A 533 21.56 -5.75 -20.71
CA GLU A 533 22.96 -5.42 -20.46
C GLU A 533 23.09 -4.10 -19.68
N MET A 534 24.05 -4.06 -18.75
CA MET A 534 24.39 -2.87 -17.97
C MET A 534 25.52 -2.07 -18.62
N PRO A 535 25.63 -0.76 -18.35
CA PRO A 535 26.75 0.04 -18.84
C PRO A 535 28.10 -0.41 -18.25
N GLY A 536 29.13 -0.50 -19.11
CA GLY A 536 30.50 -0.80 -18.69
C GLY A 536 31.32 0.40 -18.20
N GLN A 537 30.65 1.47 -17.76
CA GLN A 537 31.27 2.71 -17.32
C GLN A 537 30.40 3.40 -16.26
N ASP A 538 31.02 4.22 -15.42
CA ASP A 538 30.34 4.95 -14.35
C ASP A 538 29.56 6.13 -14.93
N GLY A 539 28.47 6.53 -14.27
CA GLY A 539 27.76 7.77 -14.61
C GLY A 539 26.37 7.90 -14.01
N TYR A 540 25.78 9.08 -14.20
CA TYR A 540 24.42 9.37 -13.75
C TYR A 540 23.38 8.60 -14.56
N VAL A 541 22.41 8.03 -13.85
CA VAL A 541 21.36 7.16 -14.37
C VAL A 541 20.39 7.95 -15.25
N LYS A 542 20.22 7.48 -16.49
CA LYS A 542 19.27 8.01 -17.46
C LYS A 542 18.03 7.15 -17.60
N GLU A 543 18.21 5.82 -17.65
CA GLU A 543 17.14 4.84 -17.83
C GLU A 543 17.37 3.63 -16.92
N LEU A 544 16.30 3.16 -16.29
CA LEU A 544 16.30 1.91 -15.54
C LEU A 544 15.86 0.76 -16.45
N GLY A 545 16.60 -0.36 -16.41
CA GLY A 545 16.22 -1.60 -17.08
C GLY A 545 15.07 -2.29 -16.36
N LYS A 546 14.37 -3.16 -17.09
CA LYS A 546 13.27 -3.97 -16.60
C LYS A 546 13.30 -5.32 -17.31
N ASP A 547 13.42 -6.37 -16.52
CA ASP A 547 13.14 -7.73 -16.98
C ASP A 547 11.65 -8.02 -16.70
N PRO A 548 10.82 -8.33 -17.72
CA PRO A 548 9.39 -8.56 -17.52
C PRO A 548 9.08 -9.71 -16.56
N ARG A 549 10.01 -10.65 -16.34
CA ARG A 549 9.86 -11.76 -15.39
C ARG A 549 9.98 -11.29 -13.93
N TYR A 550 10.72 -10.20 -13.70
CA TYR A 550 11.02 -9.64 -12.39
C TYR A 550 10.85 -8.11 -12.40
N PRO A 551 9.61 -7.61 -12.62
CA PRO A 551 9.36 -6.20 -12.89
C PRO A 551 9.74 -5.24 -11.75
N PHE A 552 9.94 -5.76 -10.54
CA PHE A 552 10.42 -5.01 -9.38
C PHE A 552 11.93 -4.77 -9.39
N ILE A 553 12.72 -5.46 -10.24
CA ILE A 553 14.16 -5.22 -10.33
C ILE A 553 14.42 -4.11 -11.34
N ARG A 554 14.61 -2.89 -10.84
CA ARG A 554 14.84 -1.68 -11.64
C ARG A 554 16.21 -1.08 -11.33
N VAL A 555 17.22 -1.57 -12.06
CA VAL A 555 18.62 -1.11 -11.97
C VAL A 555 19.04 -0.37 -13.24
N THR A 556 20.20 0.29 -13.23
CA THR A 556 20.70 1.08 -14.35
C THR A 556 20.84 0.27 -15.64
N LYS A 557 20.25 0.78 -16.73
CA LYS A 557 20.42 0.25 -18.09
C LYS A 557 21.14 1.24 -18.99
N THR A 558 20.81 2.52 -18.86
CA THR A 558 21.42 3.60 -19.65
C THR A 558 21.89 4.70 -18.70
N ILE A 559 23.12 5.18 -18.91
CA ILE A 559 23.65 6.39 -18.25
C ILE A 559 23.61 7.59 -19.21
N GLY A 560 23.87 8.78 -18.69
CA GLY A 560 23.88 10.03 -19.45
C GLY A 560 22.97 11.10 -18.87
N GLY A 561 22.61 10.97 -17.58
CA GLY A 561 22.04 12.07 -16.81
C GLY A 561 23.10 12.98 -16.20
N SER A 562 22.70 13.70 -15.16
CA SER A 562 23.54 14.58 -14.34
C SER A 562 23.02 14.57 -12.91
N SER A 563 23.69 15.26 -11.99
CA SER A 563 23.25 15.47 -10.61
C SER A 563 21.90 16.20 -10.44
N SER A 564 21.23 16.59 -11.54
CA SER A 564 19.98 17.35 -11.59
C SER A 564 19.05 16.96 -12.75
N THR A 565 19.36 15.87 -13.48
CA THR A 565 18.53 15.41 -14.62
C THR A 565 18.24 13.92 -14.53
N TYR A 566 17.13 13.50 -15.14
CA TYR A 566 16.61 12.13 -15.08
C TYR A 566 16.42 11.66 -13.64
N TYR A 567 17.17 10.68 -13.17
CA TYR A 567 17.08 10.19 -11.79
C TYR A 567 17.96 10.96 -10.81
N ALA A 568 18.91 11.76 -11.29
CA ALA A 568 19.97 12.39 -10.49
C ALA A 568 20.85 11.44 -9.66
N ASP A 569 20.59 10.14 -9.71
CA ASP A 569 21.31 9.08 -9.02
C ASP A 569 22.51 8.59 -9.85
N TYR A 570 23.53 8.05 -9.17
CA TYR A 570 24.76 7.60 -9.79
C TYR A 570 24.86 6.08 -9.88
N TYR A 571 25.61 5.59 -10.86
CA TYR A 571 25.91 4.18 -11.06
C TYR A 571 27.41 3.98 -11.18
N TRP A 572 27.97 3.08 -10.36
CA TRP A 572 29.34 2.60 -10.50
C TRP A 572 29.34 1.17 -11.02
N TYR A 573 30.00 0.92 -12.15
CA TYR A 573 30.00 -0.39 -12.80
C TYR A 573 30.90 -1.43 -12.13
N GLY A 574 30.72 -2.69 -12.49
CA GLY A 574 31.52 -3.83 -12.00
C GLY A 574 33.01 -3.77 -12.34
N ARG A 575 33.89 -3.81 -11.33
CA ARG A 575 35.36 -3.85 -11.52
C ARG A 575 35.94 -5.26 -11.52
N ASN A 576 35.22 -6.21 -10.95
CA ASN A 576 35.61 -7.60 -10.80
C ASN A 576 34.73 -8.51 -11.67
N ALA A 577 35.08 -9.80 -11.77
CA ALA A 577 34.23 -10.80 -12.43
C ALA A 577 32.84 -10.89 -11.78
N VAL A 578 32.80 -10.82 -10.45
CA VAL A 578 31.56 -10.75 -9.65
C VAL A 578 31.72 -9.64 -8.62
N ASN A 579 30.69 -8.82 -8.45
CA ASN A 579 30.69 -7.68 -7.54
C ASN A 579 29.42 -7.69 -6.69
N ALA A 580 29.54 -7.26 -5.44
CA ALA A 580 28.39 -6.97 -4.61
C ALA A 580 27.67 -5.71 -5.12
N VAL A 581 26.36 -5.68 -4.95
CA VAL A 581 25.52 -4.52 -5.28
C VAL A 581 25.16 -3.81 -3.98
N PHE A 582 25.47 -2.51 -3.92
CA PHE A 582 25.08 -1.65 -2.80
C PHE A 582 24.19 -0.53 -3.31
N ALA A 583 23.17 -0.16 -2.53
CA ALA A 583 22.21 0.88 -2.86
C ALA A 583 22.33 2.09 -1.92
N GLY A 584 21.96 3.27 -2.42
CA GLY A 584 21.59 4.43 -1.61
C GLY A 584 22.60 5.58 -1.52
N GLY A 585 23.91 5.32 -1.63
CA GLY A 585 24.94 6.35 -1.39
C GLY A 585 25.43 6.43 0.05
N SER A 586 26.62 6.97 0.23
CA SER A 586 27.26 7.18 1.53
C SER A 586 27.20 8.63 2.00
N LEU A 587 27.63 8.86 3.25
CA LEU A 587 27.61 10.17 3.90
C LEU A 587 28.50 11.24 3.29
N SER A 588 29.36 10.90 2.33
CA SER A 588 30.31 11.81 1.68
C SER A 588 30.16 11.87 0.16
N ASP A 589 29.13 11.23 -0.41
CA ASP A 589 28.99 11.07 -1.86
C ASP A 589 28.34 12.28 -2.54
N GLY A 590 27.91 13.27 -1.75
CA GLY A 590 27.20 14.45 -2.24
C GLY A 590 25.96 14.05 -3.03
N ARG A 591 25.88 14.48 -4.30
CA ARG A 591 24.76 14.16 -5.18
C ARG A 591 24.79 12.75 -5.76
N ASP A 592 25.86 11.99 -5.52
CA ASP A 592 25.97 10.62 -5.99
C ASP A 592 25.30 9.65 -4.98
N CYS A 593 24.08 9.97 -4.55
CA CYS A 593 23.27 9.17 -3.63
C CYS A 593 21.84 9.07 -4.17
N GLY A 594 20.92 8.42 -3.46
CA GLY A 594 19.50 8.35 -3.86
C GLY A 594 18.96 6.93 -4.03
N PRO A 595 17.63 6.76 -4.19
CA PRO A 595 16.95 5.46 -4.14
C PRO A 595 17.30 4.52 -5.31
N ARG A 596 17.77 5.05 -6.43
CA ARG A 596 18.22 4.34 -7.65
C ARG A 596 19.72 4.48 -7.87
N CYS A 597 20.46 4.88 -6.83
CA CYS A 597 21.91 4.97 -6.83
C CYS A 597 22.51 3.59 -6.48
N PHE A 598 23.36 3.04 -7.36
CA PHE A 598 23.91 1.69 -7.21
C PHE A 598 25.43 1.65 -7.38
N TYR A 599 26.13 1.18 -6.37
CA TYR A 599 27.56 0.91 -6.41
C TYR A 599 27.83 -0.58 -6.64
N CYS A 600 28.51 -0.92 -7.74
CA CYS A 600 28.89 -2.29 -8.08
C CYS A 600 30.41 -2.46 -8.19
N GLY A 601 31.21 -1.54 -7.64
CA GLY A 601 32.65 -1.46 -7.90
C GLY A 601 33.53 -2.43 -7.09
N SER A 602 32.98 -3.33 -6.27
CA SER A 602 33.77 -4.12 -5.33
C SER A 602 33.35 -5.57 -5.22
N ALA A 603 34.32 -6.42 -4.88
CA ALA A 603 34.09 -7.84 -4.72
C ALA A 603 33.18 -8.10 -3.50
N PRO A 604 32.43 -9.22 -3.48
CA PRO A 604 31.56 -9.56 -2.35
C PRO A 604 32.29 -9.77 -1.01
N SER A 605 33.61 -9.98 -1.05
CA SER A 605 34.50 -10.08 0.11
C SER A 605 34.91 -8.73 0.71
N ASP A 606 34.71 -7.64 -0.01
CA ASP A 606 35.31 -6.36 0.34
C ASP A 606 34.47 -5.63 1.39
N SER A 607 35.10 -5.31 2.52
CA SER A 607 34.51 -4.58 3.65
C SER A 607 35.05 -3.16 3.71
N TYR A 608 34.18 -2.18 3.96
CA TYR A 608 34.54 -0.78 4.14
C TYR A 608 33.64 -0.15 5.20
N TRP A 609 34.13 0.88 5.90
CA TRP A 609 33.44 1.53 7.01
C TRP A 609 32.07 2.11 6.63
N ASN A 610 31.82 2.42 5.37
CA ASN A 610 30.54 2.95 4.89
C ASN A 610 29.60 1.86 4.31
N ARG A 611 29.95 0.58 4.42
CA ARG A 611 29.14 -0.56 3.93
C ARG A 611 28.38 -1.24 5.04
N ARG A 612 27.06 -1.19 4.96
CA ARG A 612 26.13 -1.63 5.99
C ARG A 612 25.15 -2.66 5.43
N ALA A 613 24.33 -3.19 6.32
CA ALA A 613 23.23 -4.06 5.96
C ALA A 613 21.95 -3.60 6.65
N ARG A 614 20.84 -4.09 6.14
CA ARG A 614 19.50 -3.96 6.72
C ARG A 614 18.86 -5.34 6.62
N LEU A 615 18.13 -5.76 7.65
CA LEU A 615 17.43 -7.05 7.63
C LEU A 615 16.22 -6.97 6.69
N SER A 616 15.98 -8.05 5.97
CA SER A 616 14.73 -8.30 5.23
C SER A 616 14.03 -9.48 5.86
#